data_AF-A0A7Z7N8D4-F1
#
_entry.id   AF-A0A7Z7N8D4-F1
#
_cell.length_a   1.000
_cell.length_b   1.000
_cell.length_c   1.000
_cell.angle_alpha   90.00
_cell.angle_beta   90.00
_cell.angle_gamma   90.00
#
_symmetry.space_group_name_H-M   'P 1'
#
loop_
_entity.id
_entity.type
_entity.pdbx_description
1 polymer ?
#
loop_
_entity_poly.entity_id
_entity_poly.type
_entity_poly.pdbx_seq_one_letter_code
_entity_poly.pdbx_strand_id
1 'polypeptide(L)'
;MTIDVNMGEWLTALSRVPVIDTDLQVAFAWAQSGNCAGARDLASERFGIDRERFDDSTDELIGLGFFDDVLHLDHGECVERILEFRMPSGVTA
;
A
#
# COMPACT_ATOMS: atom_id res chain seq x y z
N MET A 1 3.78 1.56 20.83
CA MET A 1 4.10 2.95 20.50
C MET A 1 3.80 3.09 19.03
N THR A 2 2.60 3.59 18.69
CA THR A 2 2.23 3.87 17.30
C THR A 2 3.10 5.02 16.83
N ILE A 3 3.95 4.77 15.86
CA ILE A 3 4.74 5.82 15.21
C ILE A 3 3.81 6.42 14.17
N ASP A 4 3.40 7.67 14.35
CA ASP A 4 2.69 8.39 13.28
C ASP A 4 3.64 8.51 12.09
N VAL A 5 3.32 7.80 11.02
CA VAL A 5 4.07 7.87 9.76
C VAL A 5 3.74 9.19 9.09
N ASN A 6 4.77 10.01 8.86
CA ASN A 6 4.61 11.20 8.03
C ASN A 6 4.41 10.75 6.57
N MET A 7 3.19 10.90 6.06
CA MET A 7 2.84 10.43 4.71
C MET A 7 3.65 11.11 3.60
N GLY A 8 4.10 12.35 3.78
CA GLY A 8 4.97 13.03 2.81
C GLY A 8 6.36 12.42 2.75
N GLU A 9 6.94 12.11 3.90
CA GLU A 9 8.23 11.41 3.99
C GLU A 9 8.14 9.98 3.47
N TRP A 10 7.04 9.29 3.79
CA TRP A 10 6.76 7.93 3.33
C TRP A 10 6.63 7.83 1.81
N LEU A 11 5.87 8.74 1.18
CA LEU A 11 5.78 8.80 -0.28
C LEU A 11 7.11 9.18 -0.93
N THR A 12 7.88 10.07 -0.30
CA THR A 12 9.23 10.44 -0.78
C THR A 12 10.18 9.24 -0.73
N ALA A 13 10.15 8.48 0.37
CA ALA A 13 10.89 7.24 0.53
C ALA A 13 10.50 6.21 -0.54
N LEU A 14 9.20 6.04 -0.79
CA LEU A 14 8.69 5.13 -1.82
C LEU A 14 9.15 5.53 -3.23
N SER A 15 9.20 6.82 -3.57
CA SER A 15 9.70 7.27 -4.88
C SER A 15 11.20 7.01 -5.12
N ARG A 16 11.95 6.61 -4.09
CA ARG A 16 13.41 6.35 -4.17
C ARG A 16 13.75 4.87 -4.32
N VAL A 17 12.79 3.97 -4.12
CA VAL A 17 12.95 2.54 -4.41
C VAL A 17 12.52 2.26 -5.85
N PRO A 18 13.06 1.21 -6.49
CA PRO A 18 12.72 0.85 -7.87
C PRO A 18 11.35 0.19 -7.95
N VAL A 19 10.30 0.98 -7.67
CA VAL A 19 8.89 0.58 -7.80
C VAL A 19 8.38 0.95 -9.19
N ILE A 20 7.36 0.23 -9.66
CA ILE A 20 6.65 0.60 -10.89
C ILE A 20 5.55 1.62 -10.58
N ASP A 21 5.09 2.34 -11.61
CA ASP A 21 4.05 3.37 -11.46
C ASP A 21 2.77 2.84 -10.78
N THR A 22 2.47 1.55 -10.98
CA THR A 22 1.32 0.88 -10.35
C THR A 22 1.46 0.80 -8.83
N ASP A 23 2.66 0.53 -8.30
CA ASP A 23 2.87 0.45 -6.84
C ASP A 23 2.67 1.81 -6.19
N LEU A 24 3.14 2.89 -6.83
CA LEU A 24 2.92 4.26 -6.36
C LEU A 24 1.43 4.62 -6.33
N GLN A 25 0.67 4.18 -7.34
CA GLN A 25 -0.77 4.40 -7.42
C GLN A 25 -1.54 3.61 -6.35
N VAL A 26 -1.14 2.36 -6.10
CA VAL A 26 -1.71 1.51 -5.05
C VAL A 26 -1.39 2.05 -3.65
N ALA A 27 -0.14 2.45 -3.43
CA ALA A 27 0.31 3.12 -2.21
C ALA A 27 -0.50 4.39 -1.91
N PHE A 28 -0.73 5.22 -2.93
CA PHE A 28 -1.58 6.40 -2.82
C PHE A 28 -3.02 6.03 -2.47
N ALA A 29 -3.58 4.98 -3.09
CA ALA A 29 -4.95 4.56 -2.83
C ALA A 29 -5.14 4.05 -1.39
N TRP A 30 -4.18 3.30 -0.85
CA TRP A 30 -4.13 2.90 0.55
C TRP A 30 -4.07 4.11 1.49
N ALA A 31 -3.17 5.06 1.21
CA ALA A 31 -2.99 6.27 2.01
C ALA A 31 -4.27 7.13 2.07
N GLN A 32 -5.04 7.18 0.98
CA GLN A 32 -6.23 8.03 0.89
C GLN A 32 -7.49 7.39 1.50
N SER A 33 -7.66 6.08 1.35
CA SER A 33 -8.90 5.37 1.72
C SER A 33 -8.90 4.83 3.15
N GLY A 34 -7.74 4.44 3.68
CA GLY A 34 -7.57 3.87 5.02
C GLY A 34 -8.16 2.46 5.21
N ASN A 35 -8.69 1.81 4.17
CA ASN A 35 -9.16 0.42 4.23
C ASN A 35 -9.06 -0.26 2.85
N CYS A 36 -9.02 -1.60 2.85
CA CYS A 36 -8.78 -2.39 1.64
C CYS A 36 -9.83 -2.17 0.54
N ALA A 37 -11.12 -2.17 0.89
CA ALA A 37 -12.19 -2.04 -0.09
C ALA A 37 -12.13 -0.66 -0.77
N GLY A 38 -12.02 0.41 0.00
CA GLY A 38 -11.88 1.76 -0.51
C GLY A 38 -10.59 1.99 -1.30
N ALA A 39 -9.47 1.37 -0.89
CA ALA A 39 -8.20 1.46 -1.61
C ALA A 39 -8.32 0.82 -3.00
N ARG A 40 -8.91 -0.38 -3.05
CA ARG A 40 -9.12 -1.12 -4.30
C ARG A 40 -10.08 -0.40 -5.24
N ASP A 41 -11.22 0.07 -4.70
CA ASP A 41 -12.21 0.80 -5.49
C ASP A 41 -11.59 2.09 -6.07
N LEU A 42 -10.86 2.85 -5.24
CA LEU A 42 -10.15 4.05 -5.68
C LEU A 42 -9.08 3.74 -6.74
N ALA A 43 -8.31 2.65 -6.58
CA ALA A 43 -7.30 2.24 -7.55
C ALA A 43 -7.92 1.85 -8.91
N SER A 44 -9.04 1.12 -8.88
CA SER A 44 -9.80 0.75 -10.07
C SER A 44 -10.41 1.98 -10.75
N GLU A 45 -11.13 2.83 -10.01
CA GLU A 45 -11.83 3.99 -10.58
C GLU A 45 -10.88 5.07 -11.10
N ARG A 46 -9.78 5.32 -10.38
CA ARG A 46 -8.89 6.45 -10.69
C ARG A 46 -7.76 6.09 -11.63
N PHE A 47 -7.26 4.86 -11.54
CA PHE A 47 -6.06 4.43 -12.27
C PHE A 47 -6.33 3.24 -13.21
N GLY A 48 -7.54 2.66 -13.19
CA GLY A 48 -7.87 1.50 -14.02
C GLY A 48 -7.11 0.23 -13.60
N ILE A 49 -6.67 0.16 -12.35
CA ILE A 49 -5.93 -0.98 -11.82
C ILE A 49 -6.94 -2.08 -11.46
N ASP A 50 -6.80 -3.23 -12.10
CA ASP A 50 -7.59 -4.41 -11.76
C ASP A 50 -7.16 -5.02 -10.42
N ARG A 51 -7.97 -5.95 -9.92
CA ARG A 51 -7.75 -6.56 -8.62
C ARG A 51 -6.41 -7.32 -8.51
N GLU A 52 -6.07 -8.10 -9.53
CA GLU A 52 -4.86 -8.94 -9.49
C GLU A 52 -3.62 -8.05 -9.37
N ARG A 53 -3.54 -6.99 -10.19
CA ARG A 53 -2.46 -6.00 -10.10
C ARG A 53 -2.45 -5.24 -8.77
N PHE A 54 -3.61 -4.92 -8.23
CA PHE A 54 -3.71 -4.26 -6.92
C PHE A 54 -3.15 -5.15 -5.80
N ASP A 55 -3.52 -6.42 -5.80
CA ASP A 55 -3.06 -7.40 -4.82
C ASP A 55 -1.55 -7.64 -4.96
N ASP A 56 -1.04 -7.84 -6.19
CA ASP A 56 0.39 -8.00 -6.48
C ASP A 56 1.23 -6.80 -6.02
N SER A 57 0.79 -5.58 -6.35
CA SER A 57 1.49 -4.35 -5.95
C SER A 57 1.46 -4.16 -4.43
N THR A 58 0.36 -4.56 -3.78
CA THR A 58 0.25 -4.51 -2.32
C THR A 58 1.25 -5.48 -1.68
N ASP A 59 1.37 -6.70 -2.21
CA ASP A 59 2.36 -7.69 -1.76
C ASP A 59 3.80 -7.21 -1.96
N GLU A 60 4.08 -6.54 -3.08
CA GLU A 60 5.39 -5.93 -3.33
C GLU A 60 5.71 -4.84 -2.31
N LEU A 61 4.76 -3.94 -2.01
CA LEU A 61 4.93 -2.88 -1.00
C LEU A 61 5.12 -3.43 0.42
N ILE A 62 4.47 -4.55 0.76
CA ILE A 62 4.72 -5.30 2.00
C ILE A 62 6.13 -5.87 1.99
N GLY A 63 6.54 -6.52 0.89
CA GLY A 63 7.89 -7.09 0.72
C GLY A 63 9.01 -6.05 0.81
N LEU A 64 8.73 -4.81 0.38
CA LEU A 64 9.63 -3.66 0.51
C LEU A 64 9.61 -3.02 1.91
N GLY A 65 8.72 -3.46 2.80
CA GLY A 65 8.62 -2.99 4.19
C GLY A 65 7.92 -1.64 4.36
N PHE A 66 7.15 -1.21 3.36
CA PHE A 66 6.33 0.00 3.44
C PHE A 66 4.98 -0.24 4.13
N PHE A 67 4.54 -1.51 4.15
CA PHE A 67 3.39 -2.00 4.90
C PHE A 67 3.78 -3.18 5.78
N ASP A 68 3.14 -3.27 6.94
CA ASP A 68 3.06 -4.49 7.75
C ASP A 68 1.65 -5.08 7.57
N ASP A 69 1.55 -6.38 7.27
CA ASP A 69 0.25 -7.07 7.16
C ASP A 69 -0.19 -7.51 8.56
N VAL A 70 -1.05 -6.72 9.19
CA VAL A 70 -1.48 -6.91 10.58
C VAL A 70 -2.57 -7.97 10.67
N LEU A 71 -3.47 -7.99 9.69
CA LEU A 71 -4.55 -8.96 9.63
C LEU A 71 -4.90 -9.23 8.17
N HIS A 72 -4.88 -10.52 7.84
CA HIS A 72 -5.18 -11.04 6.51
C HIS A 72 -6.35 -12.01 6.62
N LEU A 73 -7.50 -11.64 6.06
CA LEU A 73 -8.69 -12.49 6.01
C LEU A 73 -9.00 -12.84 4.55
N ASP A 74 -8.79 -14.10 4.19
CA ASP A 74 -9.15 -14.61 2.88
C ASP A 74 -10.61 -15.09 2.88
N HIS A 75 -11.48 -14.29 2.25
CA HIS A 75 -12.89 -14.63 2.07
C HIS A 75 -13.19 -15.19 0.67
N GLY A 76 -12.18 -15.59 -0.11
CA GLY A 76 -12.31 -16.13 -1.47
C GLY A 76 -12.67 -15.08 -2.53
N GLU A 77 -13.65 -14.22 -2.25
CA GLU A 77 -14.06 -13.11 -3.13
C GLU A 77 -13.39 -11.78 -2.79
N CYS A 78 -12.70 -11.69 -1.66
CA CYS A 78 -11.86 -10.54 -1.31
C CYS A 78 -10.84 -10.99 -0.26
N VAL A 79 -9.59 -10.55 -0.41
CA VAL A 79 -8.63 -10.60 0.67
C VAL A 79 -8.80 -9.30 1.44
N GLU A 80 -9.44 -9.36 2.60
CA GLU A 80 -9.49 -8.20 3.49
C GLU A 80 -8.16 -8.10 4.22
N ARG A 81 -7.46 -6.99 3.99
CA ARG A 81 -6.19 -6.68 4.65
C ARG A 81 -6.30 -5.47 5.54
N ILE A 82 -5.76 -5.57 6.74
CA ILE A 82 -5.46 -4.43 7.60
C ILE A 82 -3.95 -4.22 7.56
N LEU A 83 -3.54 -3.12 6.94
CA LEU A 83 -2.13 -2.77 6.79
C LEU A 83 -1.74 -1.68 7.79
N GLU A 84 -0.58 -1.83 8.43
CA GLU A 84 0.07 -0.74 9.17
C GLU A 84 1.13 -0.10 8.25
N PHE A 85 1.11 1.23 8.12
CA PHE A 85 2.12 1.96 7.37
C PHE A 85 3.46 1.92 8.11
N ARG A 86 4.55 1.69 7.37
CA ARG A 86 5.91 1.58 7.91
C ARG A 86 6.92 2.36 7.09
N MET A 87 7.93 2.89 7.76
CA MET A 87 9.14 3.39 7.09
C MET A 87 10.18 2.27 7.06
N PRO A 88 10.67 1.84 5.88
CA PRO A 88 11.71 0.84 5.81
C PRO A 88 12.98 1.32 6.51
N SER A 89 13.63 0.42 7.24
CA SER A 89 14.87 0.74 7.96
C SER A 89 15.97 1.11 6.94
N GLY A 90 16.46 2.35 7.00
CA GLY A 90 17.51 2.85 6.09
C GLY A 90 17.02 3.70 4.93
N VAL A 91 15.71 3.89 4.77
CA VAL A 91 15.16 4.87 3.83
C VAL A 91 14.80 6.13 4.61
N THR A 92 15.72 7.10 4.65
CA THR A 92 15.47 8.42 5.24
C THR A 92 14.93 9.39 4.18
N ALA A 93 13.99 10.24 4.59
CA ALA A 93 13.45 11.34 3.78
C ALA A 93 14.53 12.29 3.25
#